data_AF-A0A353R6U7-F1
#
_entry.id   AF-A0A353R6U7-F1
#
_cell.length_a   1.000
_cell.length_b   1.000
_cell.length_c   1.000
_cell.angle_alpha   90.00
_cell.angle_beta   90.00
_cell.angle_gamma   90.00
#
_symmetry.space_group_name_H-M   'P 1'
#
loop_
_entity.id
_entity.type
_entity.pdbx_description
1 polymer ?
#
loop_
_entity_poly.entity_id
_entity_poly.type
_entity_poly.pdbx_seq_one_letter_code
_entity_poly.pdbx_strand_id
1 'polypeptide(L)'
;MKKITRLMVIAATLLFLSGCKPEVPFIEASPATVIFPQEGGTQSVSLSTNSMSWTASVSGKGFSVSPASGAGNASLQLTAAASTSSSDQTGTLTIKSGTMQASVAITQSARNTLIVNGANAVEASGGTYTLTLQYNT
;
A
#
# COMPACT_ATOMS: atom_id res chain seq x y z
N MET A 1 -68.00 16.68 -46.48
CA MET A 1 -67.97 15.61 -45.45
C MET A 1 -66.71 14.77 -45.68
N LYS A 2 -65.83 14.68 -44.68
CA LYS A 2 -65.06 13.48 -44.23
C LYS A 2 -64.39 12.63 -45.35
N LYS A 3 -63.08 12.36 -45.42
CA LYS A 3 -62.10 12.03 -44.37
C LYS A 3 -60.66 12.19 -44.91
N ILE A 4 -59.79 12.88 -44.18
CA ILE A 4 -58.32 12.83 -44.35
C ILE A 4 -57.75 12.31 -43.03
N THR A 5 -57.23 11.08 -42.98
CA THR A 5 -56.50 10.52 -41.81
C THR A 5 -55.86 9.18 -42.24
N ARG A 6 -54.58 8.80 -42.06
CA ARG A 6 -53.36 9.43 -41.52
C ARG A 6 -52.13 8.63 -42.03
N LEU A 7 -51.17 9.39 -42.55
CA LEU A 7 -49.71 9.30 -42.48
C LEU A 7 -49.08 8.03 -41.83
N MET A 8 -48.29 7.30 -42.62
CA MET A 8 -47.19 6.44 -42.14
C MET A 8 -46.13 7.29 -41.43
N VAL A 9 -45.81 6.98 -40.18
CA VAL A 9 -44.55 7.43 -39.54
C VAL A 9 -43.91 6.21 -38.86
N ILE A 10 -42.95 5.63 -39.56
CA ILE A 10 -41.94 4.72 -39.03
C ILE A 10 -40.69 5.58 -38.74
N ALA A 11 -39.98 5.23 -37.68
CA ALA A 11 -38.65 5.71 -37.27
C ALA A 11 -38.57 7.10 -36.63
N ALA A 12 -38.43 7.09 -35.30
CA ALA A 12 -37.21 7.59 -34.66
C ALA A 12 -37.26 7.11 -33.20
N THR A 13 -36.61 5.97 -32.94
CA THR A 13 -36.09 5.67 -31.61
C THR A 13 -35.33 6.90 -31.14
N LEU A 14 -35.88 7.62 -30.16
CA LEU A 14 -35.16 8.66 -29.46
C LEU A 14 -33.95 7.97 -28.83
N LEU A 15 -32.79 8.13 -29.48
CA LEU A 15 -31.49 7.86 -28.90
C LEU A 15 -31.48 8.60 -27.57
N PHE A 16 -31.45 7.85 -26.47
CA PHE A 16 -30.96 8.37 -25.20
C PHE A 16 -29.58 8.94 -25.50
N LEU A 17 -29.50 10.25 -25.66
CA LEU A 17 -28.27 11.00 -25.51
C LEU A 17 -27.92 10.89 -24.02
N SER A 18 -27.45 9.70 -23.63
CA SER A 18 -26.65 9.50 -22.43
C SER A 18 -25.48 10.45 -22.61
N GLY A 19 -25.61 11.66 -22.07
CA GLY A 19 -24.50 12.56 -21.88
C GLY A 19 -23.47 11.75 -21.12
N CYS A 20 -22.45 11.28 -21.83
CA CYS A 20 -21.31 10.60 -21.26
C CYS A 20 -20.59 11.70 -20.48
N LYS A 21 -21.06 12.01 -19.26
CA LYS A 21 -20.35 12.87 -18.34
C LYS A 21 -19.00 12.20 -18.18
N PRO A 22 -17.89 12.83 -18.60
CA PRO A 22 -16.58 12.24 -18.43
C PRO A 22 -16.40 11.97 -16.95
N GLU A 23 -16.15 10.70 -16.61
CA GLU A 23 -15.75 10.36 -15.25
C GLU A 23 -14.36 10.97 -15.04
N VAL A 24 -14.20 11.74 -13.96
CA VAL A 24 -12.91 12.36 -13.65
C VAL A 24 -11.97 11.24 -13.22
N PRO A 25 -10.83 11.02 -13.89
CA PRO A 25 -9.89 9.99 -13.48
C PRO A 25 -9.40 10.23 -12.04
N PHE A 26 -9.35 9.17 -11.23
CA PHE A 26 -8.81 9.22 -9.88
C PHE A 26 -8.01 7.96 -9.53
N ILE A 27 -7.07 8.09 -8.59
CA ILE A 27 -6.34 6.97 -8.00
C ILE A 27 -6.03 7.30 -6.53
N GLU A 28 -6.47 6.45 -5.62
CA GLU A 28 -6.32 6.67 -4.18
C GLU A 28 -5.97 5.35 -3.49
N ALA A 29 -5.03 5.41 -2.55
CA ALA A 29 -4.60 4.26 -1.75
C ALA A 29 -4.87 4.51 -0.27
N SER A 30 -5.30 3.48 0.45
CA SER A 30 -5.55 3.54 1.89
C SER A 30 -5.05 2.28 2.60
N PRO A 31 -4.36 2.40 3.74
CA PRO A 31 -3.99 3.65 4.41
C PRO A 31 -2.86 4.41 3.70
N ALA A 32 -2.69 5.70 3.99
CA ALA A 32 -1.59 6.52 3.44
C ALA A 32 -0.23 6.21 4.09
N THR A 33 -0.22 5.55 5.25
CA THR A 33 0.98 5.10 5.95
C THR A 33 0.76 3.68 6.46
N VAL A 34 1.78 2.83 6.31
CA VAL A 34 1.84 1.49 6.90
C VAL A 34 3.06 1.40 7.79
N ILE A 35 2.86 0.92 9.02
CA ILE A 35 3.91 0.69 10.01
C ILE A 35 4.06 -0.81 10.21
N PHE A 36 5.29 -1.30 10.09
CA PHE A 36 5.65 -2.68 10.41
C PHE A 36 6.48 -2.73 11.69
N PRO A 37 6.29 -3.76 12.53
CA PRO A 37 7.24 -4.05 13.59
C PRO A 37 8.55 -4.61 13.00
N GLN A 38 9.57 -4.81 13.84
CA GLN A 38 10.85 -5.37 13.41
C GLN A 38 10.65 -6.68 12.63
N GLU A 39 9.81 -7.58 13.13
CA GLU A 39 9.60 -8.92 12.58
C GLU A 39 9.05 -8.90 11.14
N GLY A 40 8.54 -7.74 10.71
CA GLY A 40 7.90 -7.57 9.43
C GLY A 40 6.48 -8.12 9.44
N GLY A 41 6.05 -8.65 8.29
CA GLY A 41 4.70 -9.17 8.11
C GLY A 41 4.09 -8.70 6.80
N THR A 42 2.78 -8.90 6.66
CA THR A 42 2.01 -8.45 5.49
C THR A 42 0.84 -7.58 5.93
N GLN A 43 0.62 -6.48 5.22
CA GLN A 43 -0.47 -5.55 5.42
C GLN A 43 -1.21 -5.33 4.11
N SER A 44 -2.53 -5.18 4.19
CA SER A 44 -3.35 -4.87 3.02
C SER A 44 -3.45 -3.36 2.80
N VAL A 45 -3.32 -2.95 1.54
CA VAL A 45 -3.54 -1.59 1.05
C VAL A 45 -4.66 -1.63 0.02
N SER A 46 -5.74 -0.92 0.29
CA SER A 46 -6.87 -0.78 -0.64
C SER A 46 -6.54 0.29 -1.67
N LEU A 47 -6.74 -0.03 -2.95
CA LEU A 47 -6.66 0.89 -4.08
C LEU A 47 -8.06 1.12 -4.64
N SER A 48 -8.47 2.39 -4.68
CA SER A 48 -9.69 2.85 -5.34
C SER A 48 -9.31 3.65 -6.59
N THR A 49 -9.83 3.26 -7.75
CA THR A 49 -9.57 3.93 -9.02
C THR A 49 -10.59 3.55 -10.09
N ASN A 50 -10.90 4.50 -10.98
CA ASN A 50 -11.61 4.25 -12.23
C ASN A 50 -10.66 4.03 -13.43
N SER A 51 -9.37 3.82 -13.17
CA SER A 51 -8.36 3.56 -14.19
C SER A 51 -8.44 2.15 -14.77
N MET A 52 -8.23 2.03 -16.09
CA MET A 52 -8.23 0.74 -16.79
C MET A 52 -6.98 -0.12 -16.53
N SER A 53 -5.88 0.49 -16.09
CA SER A 53 -4.66 -0.25 -15.74
C SER A 53 -3.80 0.55 -14.76
N TRP A 54 -3.11 -0.13 -13.87
CA TRP A 54 -2.14 0.47 -12.96
C TRP A 54 -0.97 -0.46 -12.69
N THR A 55 0.15 0.11 -12.24
CA THR A 55 1.34 -0.60 -11.77
C THR A 55 1.70 -0.17 -10.37
N ALA A 56 2.17 -1.10 -9.54
CA ALA A 56 2.64 -0.87 -8.19
C ALA A 56 4.12 -1.25 -8.06
N SER A 57 4.87 -0.42 -7.36
CA SER A 57 6.28 -0.63 -7.06
C SER A 57 6.58 -0.14 -5.66
N VAL A 58 7.55 -0.74 -4.98
CA VAL A 58 7.93 -0.35 -3.62
C VAL A 58 9.43 -0.06 -3.57
N SER A 59 9.79 1.03 -2.90
CA SER A 59 11.17 1.40 -2.58
C SER A 59 11.55 0.96 -1.17
N GLY A 60 12.86 0.88 -0.89
CA GLY A 60 13.39 0.45 0.40
C GLY A 60 13.73 -1.04 0.43
N LYS A 61 14.66 -1.42 1.31
CA LYS A 61 15.18 -2.79 1.40
C LYS A 61 14.26 -3.64 2.27
N GLY A 62 13.85 -4.80 1.76
CA GLY A 62 13.03 -5.75 2.50
C GLY A 62 11.53 -5.57 2.33
N PHE A 63 11.10 -4.62 1.50
CA PHE A 63 9.69 -4.42 1.16
C PHE A 63 9.36 -5.01 -0.22
N SER A 64 8.17 -5.60 -0.34
CA SER A 64 7.62 -6.09 -1.61
C SER A 64 6.12 -5.83 -1.66
N VAL A 65 5.56 -5.77 -2.87
CA VAL A 65 4.11 -5.59 -3.08
C VAL A 65 3.59 -6.59 -4.11
N SER A 66 2.38 -7.10 -3.87
CA SER A 66 1.67 -7.97 -4.82
C SER A 66 0.16 -7.69 -4.83
N PRO A 67 -0.50 -7.65 -6.00
CA PRO A 67 0.11 -7.73 -7.33
C PRO A 67 0.83 -6.42 -7.71
N ALA A 68 1.86 -6.52 -8.55
CA ALA A 68 2.63 -5.37 -9.03
C ALA A 68 1.94 -4.62 -10.20
N SER A 69 0.79 -5.11 -10.66
CA SER A 69 -0.04 -4.49 -11.69
C SER A 69 -1.45 -5.04 -11.66
N GLY A 70 -2.40 -4.27 -12.19
CA GLY A 70 -3.80 -4.69 -12.31
C GLY A 70 -4.65 -3.65 -13.02
N ALA A 71 -5.96 -3.75 -12.84
CA ALA A 71 -6.97 -2.87 -13.43
C ALA A 71 -8.11 -2.62 -12.42
N GLY A 72 -8.69 -1.42 -12.43
CA GLY A 72 -9.74 -1.04 -11.49
C GLY A 72 -9.32 -1.12 -10.02
N ASN A 73 -10.31 -1.16 -9.13
CA ASN A 73 -10.09 -1.28 -7.69
C ASN A 73 -9.35 -2.58 -7.34
N ALA A 74 -8.51 -2.54 -6.30
CA ALA A 74 -7.74 -3.69 -5.88
C ALA A 74 -7.36 -3.67 -4.40
N SER A 75 -6.99 -4.83 -3.88
CA SER A 75 -6.34 -5.01 -2.59
C SER A 75 -4.89 -5.42 -2.84
N LEU A 76 -3.93 -4.57 -2.50
CA LEU A 76 -2.50 -4.86 -2.62
C LEU A 76 -1.96 -5.37 -1.29
N GLN A 77 -1.23 -6.47 -1.34
CA GLN A 77 -0.49 -7.02 -0.21
C GLN A 77 0.90 -6.38 -0.18
N LEU A 78 1.14 -5.51 0.80
CA LEU A 78 2.45 -4.95 1.11
C LEU A 78 3.13 -5.82 2.16
N THR A 79 4.31 -6.33 1.87
CA THR A 79 5.05 -7.24 2.75
C THR A 79 6.38 -6.62 3.15
N ALA A 80 6.73 -6.74 4.42
CA ALA A 80 8.05 -6.44 4.96
C ALA A 80 8.70 -7.74 5.49
N ALA A 81 9.94 -8.02 5.10
CA ALA A 81 10.76 -9.01 5.78
C ALA A 81 11.22 -8.49 7.15
N ALA A 82 11.68 -9.37 8.03
CA ALA A 82 12.25 -8.94 9.30
C ALA A 82 13.43 -7.98 9.10
N SER A 83 13.40 -6.85 9.81
CA SER A 83 14.46 -5.84 9.77
C SER A 83 15.73 -6.38 10.43
N THR A 84 16.85 -6.24 9.73
CA THR A 84 18.20 -6.51 10.25
C THR A 84 18.99 -5.22 10.49
N SER A 85 18.35 -4.07 10.30
CA SER A 85 18.97 -2.74 10.43
C SER A 85 19.02 -2.32 11.89
N SER A 86 20.08 -1.62 12.32
CA SER A 86 20.15 -1.00 13.66
C SER A 86 19.40 0.34 13.76
N SER A 87 18.76 0.75 12.67
CA SER A 87 17.97 1.98 12.57
C SER A 87 16.67 1.69 11.83
N ASP A 88 15.63 2.48 12.08
CA ASP A 88 14.35 2.35 11.40
C ASP A 88 14.53 2.39 9.88
N GLN A 89 13.79 1.54 9.20
CA GLN A 89 13.77 1.48 7.75
C GLN A 89 12.55 2.21 7.20
N THR A 90 12.73 2.95 6.12
CA THR A 90 11.66 3.64 5.43
C THR A 90 11.55 3.20 3.98
N GLY A 91 10.36 3.33 3.42
CA GLY A 91 10.05 3.00 2.04
C GLY A 91 8.81 3.72 1.56
N THR A 92 8.49 3.53 0.29
CA THR A 92 7.27 4.08 -0.30
C THR A 92 6.71 3.09 -1.30
N LEU A 93 5.46 2.69 -1.10
CA LEU A 93 4.68 2.04 -2.13
C LEU A 93 4.12 3.12 -3.05
N THR A 94 4.43 3.00 -4.34
CA THR A 94 3.98 3.90 -5.40
C THR A 94 3.10 3.13 -6.37
N ILE A 95 1.86 3.59 -6.55
CA ILE A 95 0.92 3.06 -7.53
C ILE A 95 0.68 4.13 -8.60
N LYS A 96 0.84 3.76 -9.87
CA LYS A 96 0.71 4.69 -11.02
C LYS A 96 -0.35 4.21 -11.99
N SER A 97 -1.10 5.17 -12.53
CA SER A 97 -2.00 5.00 -13.68
C SER A 97 -1.85 6.21 -14.60
N GLY A 98 -1.22 6.03 -15.76
CA GLY A 98 -0.88 7.14 -16.65
C GLY A 98 -0.03 8.20 -15.94
N THR A 99 -0.54 9.43 -15.86
CA THR A 99 0.09 10.56 -15.14
C THR A 99 -0.31 10.64 -13.66
N MET A 100 -1.27 9.83 -13.22
CA MET A 100 -1.77 9.82 -11.84
C MET A 100 -0.94 8.91 -10.95
N GLN A 101 -0.87 9.25 -9.66
CA GLN A 101 -0.11 8.51 -8.68
C GLN A 101 -0.80 8.53 -7.32
N ALA A 102 -0.81 7.38 -6.65
CA ALA A 102 -1.05 7.25 -5.22
C ALA A 102 0.22 6.73 -4.53
N SER A 103 0.47 7.20 -3.31
CA SER A 103 1.65 6.84 -2.54
C SER A 103 1.26 6.44 -1.11
N VAL A 104 1.92 5.40 -0.61
CA VAL A 104 1.78 4.93 0.78
C VAL A 104 3.16 4.92 1.41
N ALA A 105 3.33 5.69 2.49
CA ALA A 105 4.57 5.74 3.26
C ALA A 105 4.74 4.45 4.08
N ILE A 106 5.98 3.98 4.19
CA ILE A 106 6.31 2.76 4.93
C ILE A 106 7.36 3.10 5.97
N THR A 107 7.11 2.67 7.20
CA THR A 107 8.11 2.67 8.27
C THR A 107 8.18 1.30 8.91
N GLN A 108 9.38 0.81 9.17
CA GLN A 108 9.61 -0.43 9.89
C GLN A 108 10.61 -0.19 11.01
N SER A 109 10.29 -0.64 12.21
CA SER A 109 11.17 -0.51 13.38
C SER A 109 12.53 -1.16 13.13
N ALA A 110 13.56 -0.55 13.70
CA ALA A 110 14.90 -1.12 13.80
C ALA A 110 14.87 -2.52 14.44
N ARG A 111 15.95 -3.28 14.25
CA ARG A 111 16.16 -4.52 14.96
C ARG A 111 16.33 -4.26 16.46
N ASN A 112 15.62 -5.02 17.29
CA ASN A 112 15.87 -5.01 18.72
C ASN A 112 17.25 -5.62 18.97
N THR A 113 18.15 -4.84 19.57
CA THR A 113 19.45 -5.33 20.03
C THR A 113 19.44 -5.45 21.54
N LEU A 114 19.89 -6.59 22.06
CA LEU A 114 20.18 -6.73 23.48
C LEU A 114 21.50 -6.01 23.79
N ILE A 115 21.46 -5.10 24.75
CA ILE A 115 22.61 -4.33 25.21
C ILE A 115 22.98 -4.86 26.60
N VAL A 116 24.24 -5.23 26.76
CA VAL A 116 24.81 -5.58 28.07
C VAL A 116 25.54 -4.35 28.59
N ASN A 117 25.04 -3.78 29.68
CA ASN A 117 25.63 -2.58 30.27
C ASN A 117 26.69 -2.93 31.32
N GLY A 118 27.63 -2.01 31.54
CA GLY A 118 28.64 -2.11 32.60
C GLY A 118 29.87 -2.94 32.24
N ALA A 119 30.82 -3.01 33.18
CA ALA A 119 32.00 -3.85 33.07
C ALA A 119 31.65 -5.28 33.50
N ASN A 120 31.65 -6.21 32.54
CA ASN A 120 31.32 -7.61 32.77
C ASN A 120 32.61 -8.42 32.89
N ALA A 121 33.21 -8.41 34.09
CA ALA A 121 34.38 -9.22 34.43
C ALA A 121 33.98 -10.36 35.37
N VAL A 122 34.48 -11.55 35.08
CA VAL A 122 34.36 -12.72 35.95
C VAL A 122 35.73 -12.94 36.58
N GLU A 123 35.78 -12.90 37.89
CA GLU A 123 37.02 -13.08 38.66
C GLU A 123 37.41 -14.57 38.70
N ALA A 124 38.71 -14.84 38.82
CA ALA A 124 39.26 -16.20 38.81
C ALA A 124 38.72 -17.11 39.94
N SER A 125 38.22 -16.52 41.02
CA SER A 125 37.55 -17.25 42.11
C SER A 125 36.18 -17.83 41.73
N GLY A 126 35.60 -17.37 40.62
CA GLY A 126 34.21 -17.66 40.25
C GLY A 126 33.19 -17.03 41.21
N GLY A 127 31.91 -17.27 40.94
CA GLY A 127 30.78 -16.73 41.70
C GLY A 127 29.50 -16.60 40.87
N THR A 128 28.44 -16.07 41.49
CA THR A 128 27.20 -15.70 40.79
C THR A 128 27.29 -14.24 40.34
N TYR A 129 27.07 -13.99 39.06
CA TYR A 129 27.12 -12.65 38.46
C TYR A 129 25.75 -12.28 37.90
N THR A 130 25.33 -11.04 38.14
CA THR A 130 24.08 -10.49 37.61
C THR A 130 24.39 -9.58 36.44
N LEU A 131 23.81 -9.89 35.28
CA LEU A 131 23.86 -9.06 34.08
C LEU A 131 22.58 -8.24 34.00
N THR A 132 22.72 -6.94 33.76
CA THR A 132 21.58 -6.10 33.38
C THR A 132 21.53 -6.01 31.86
N LEU A 133 20.45 -6.55 31.30
CA LEU A 133 20.17 -6.51 29.88
C LEU A 133 19.17 -5.39 29.59
N GLN A 134 19.48 -4.56 28.60
CA GLN A 134 18.56 -3.61 28.01
C GLN A 134 18.27 -3.99 26.57
N TYR A 135 17.19 -3.47 26.01
CA TYR A 135 16.95 -3.51 24.57
C TYR A 135 16.60 -2.11 24.08
N ASN A 136 16.92 -1.79 22.84
CA ASN A 136 16.45 -0.55 22.23
C ASN A 136 14.95 -0.68 21.92
N THR A 137 14.15 0.22 22.48
CA THR A 137 12.79 0.58 22.04
C THR A 137 12.83 1.75 21.10
#